data_AF-A0A8J4LLA9-F1
#
_entry.id   AF-A0A8J4LLA9-F1
#
_cell.length_a   1.000
_cell.length_b   1.000
_cell.length_c   1.000
_cell.angle_alpha   90.00
_cell.angle_beta   90.00
_cell.angle_gamma   90.00
#
_symmetry.space_group_name_H-M   'P 1'
#
loop_
_entity.id
_entity.type
_entity.pdbx_description
1 polymer ?
#
loop_
_entity_poly.entity_id
_entity_poly.type
_entity_poly.pdbx_seq_one_letter_code
_entity_poly.pdbx_strand_id
1 'polypeptide(L)'
;SGRPAYSNMAIALRNPVRASPAARAAAPRRAVRVACQAQNNDAVAQIGTVLAATTLAAAVSLASPSAALADISGLTPCSESKAYAKLQKKELKGLEKRLKQYEADSAPALALKATIERTKNRFANYAKAGLLCGNDGLPHLISDPGLALKYGHAGEVFIPTFGFLYVAGYIGYVGRQYLIAARSSSKPTDKEIIIDVPLAVRLAWQGAGWPLAAVQELRAGTLTEKEENITVSPR
;
A
#
# COMPACT_ATOMS: atom_id res chain seq x y z
N SER A 1 -15.70 72.56 0.48
CA SER A 1 -16.19 71.39 1.24
C SER A 1 -17.39 70.81 0.50
N GLY A 2 -17.22 69.68 -0.17
CA GLY A 2 -18.33 69.04 -0.90
C GLY A 2 -18.07 67.54 -1.00
N ARG A 3 -18.64 66.78 -0.05
CA ARG A 3 -18.68 65.31 -0.10
C ARG A 3 -20.03 64.89 -0.68
N PRO A 4 -20.07 63.97 -1.66
CA PRO A 4 -21.32 63.42 -2.17
C PRO A 4 -21.92 62.38 -1.21
N ALA A 5 -23.25 62.30 -1.25
CA ALA A 5 -24.10 61.40 -0.49
C ALA A 5 -23.87 59.93 -0.85
N TYR A 6 -23.79 59.08 0.17
CA TYR A 6 -23.75 57.62 0.06
C TYR A 6 -25.18 57.08 -0.17
N SER A 7 -25.35 56.32 -1.25
CA SER A 7 -26.58 55.62 -1.59
C SER A 7 -26.66 54.29 -0.84
N ASN A 8 -27.72 54.11 -0.06
CA ASN A 8 -28.07 52.87 0.64
C ASN A 8 -28.58 51.82 -0.35
N MET A 9 -27.78 50.80 -0.65
CA MET A 9 -28.27 49.56 -1.27
C MET A 9 -28.52 48.50 -0.19
N ALA A 10 -29.80 48.26 0.07
CA ALA A 10 -30.28 47.23 0.99
C ALA A 10 -29.98 45.82 0.46
N ILE A 11 -29.51 44.97 1.38
CA ILE A 11 -29.16 43.57 1.21
C ILE A 11 -30.44 42.74 1.00
N ALA A 12 -30.60 42.13 -0.18
CA ALA A 12 -31.65 41.15 -0.44
C ALA A 12 -31.23 39.77 0.10
N LEU A 13 -31.79 39.38 1.24
CA LEU A 13 -31.66 38.05 1.82
C LEU A 13 -32.39 37.01 0.94
N ARG A 14 -31.66 36.03 0.41
CA ARG A 14 -32.22 34.88 -0.34
C ARG A 14 -32.78 33.85 0.63
N ASN A 15 -34.06 33.48 0.46
CA ASN A 15 -34.70 32.38 1.19
C ASN A 15 -34.15 31.00 0.77
N PRO A 16 -34.09 30.01 1.67
CA PRO A 16 -33.60 28.67 1.36
C PRO A 16 -34.65 27.83 0.59
N VAL A 17 -34.18 27.18 -0.47
CA VAL A 17 -34.96 26.26 -1.30
C VAL A 17 -35.29 24.98 -0.51
N ARG A 18 -36.58 24.64 -0.45
CA ARG A 18 -37.11 23.42 0.15
C ARG A 18 -36.92 22.25 -0.82
N ALA A 19 -36.04 21.31 -0.48
CA ALA A 19 -35.85 20.08 -1.24
C ALA A 19 -37.03 19.10 -1.01
N SER A 20 -37.65 18.63 -2.09
CA SER A 20 -38.60 17.51 -2.06
C SER A 20 -37.83 16.17 -2.14
N PRO A 21 -38.28 15.11 -1.46
CA PRO A 21 -37.55 13.84 -1.47
C PRO A 21 -37.81 13.08 -2.77
N ALA A 22 -36.74 12.83 -3.53
CA ALA A 22 -36.78 11.91 -4.66
C ALA A 22 -36.89 10.46 -4.16
N ALA A 23 -37.89 9.73 -4.66
CA ALA A 23 -38.08 8.31 -4.40
C ALA A 23 -36.88 7.49 -4.91
N ARG A 24 -36.24 6.72 -4.01
CA ARG A 24 -35.17 5.77 -4.36
C ARG A 24 -35.80 4.51 -4.96
N ALA A 25 -35.56 4.26 -6.23
CA ALA A 25 -35.81 2.96 -6.85
C ALA A 25 -34.81 1.93 -6.31
N ALA A 26 -35.32 0.82 -5.76
CA ALA A 26 -34.50 -0.27 -5.23
C ALA A 26 -33.98 -1.16 -6.37
N ALA A 27 -32.66 -1.37 -6.43
CA ALA A 27 -32.03 -2.31 -7.34
C ALA A 27 -32.30 -3.78 -6.91
N PRO A 28 -32.43 -4.74 -7.84
CA PRO A 28 -32.70 -6.13 -7.50
C PRO A 28 -31.48 -6.79 -6.85
N ARG A 29 -31.69 -7.47 -5.73
CA ARG A 29 -30.68 -8.29 -5.03
C ARG A 29 -30.47 -9.60 -5.80
N ARG A 30 -29.27 -9.81 -6.34
CA ARG A 30 -28.84 -11.08 -6.94
C ARG A 30 -28.56 -12.10 -5.82
N ALA A 31 -29.39 -13.14 -5.73
CA ALA A 31 -29.17 -14.24 -4.79
C ALA A 31 -28.00 -15.11 -5.26
N VAL A 32 -26.92 -15.16 -4.49
CA VAL A 32 -25.83 -16.12 -4.68
C VAL A 32 -26.22 -17.42 -3.98
N ARG A 33 -26.36 -18.51 -4.73
CA ARG A 33 -26.51 -19.84 -4.14
C ARG A 33 -25.11 -20.41 -3.85
N VAL A 34 -24.84 -20.68 -2.58
CA VAL A 34 -23.69 -21.49 -2.15
C VAL A 34 -24.15 -22.94 -2.16
N ALA A 35 -23.56 -23.76 -3.01
CA ALA A 35 -23.72 -25.21 -2.97
C ALA A 35 -22.53 -25.80 -2.21
N CYS A 36 -22.77 -26.31 -1.00
CA CYS A 36 -21.84 -27.21 -0.33
C CYS A 36 -22.06 -28.62 -0.88
N GLN A 37 -21.03 -29.21 -1.48
CA GLN A 37 -20.97 -30.66 -1.65
C GLN A 37 -20.13 -31.22 -0.51
N ALA A 38 -20.76 -32.04 0.34
CA ALA A 38 -20.10 -32.89 1.31
C ALA A 38 -19.68 -34.18 0.59
N GLN A 39 -18.38 -34.50 0.58
CA GLN A 39 -17.90 -35.82 0.18
C GLN A 39 -17.81 -36.69 1.42
N ASN A 40 -18.67 -37.70 1.50
CA ASN A 40 -18.51 -38.81 2.45
C ASN A 40 -17.45 -39.76 1.91
N ASN A 41 -16.41 -40.00 2.71
CA ASN A 41 -15.39 -41.00 2.48
C ASN A 41 -15.90 -42.36 2.97
N ASP A 42 -16.50 -43.13 2.07
CA ASP A 42 -16.81 -44.54 2.31
C ASP A 42 -16.18 -45.38 1.19
N ALA A 43 -14.91 -45.74 1.36
CA ALA A 43 -14.25 -46.74 0.54
C ALA A 43 -13.21 -47.50 1.37
N VAL A 44 -13.68 -48.18 2.42
CA VAL A 44 -12.93 -49.24 3.11
C VAL A 44 -13.83 -50.46 3.17
N ALA A 45 -13.82 -51.28 2.11
CA ALA A 45 -14.12 -52.72 2.15
C ALA A 45 -14.21 -53.31 0.73
N GLN A 46 -13.07 -53.66 0.13
CA GLN A 46 -12.90 -54.82 -0.77
C GLN A 46 -11.39 -54.98 -1.02
N ILE A 47 -10.66 -55.48 -0.03
CA ILE A 47 -9.31 -56.01 -0.23
C ILE A 47 -9.46 -57.54 -0.26
N GLY A 48 -9.70 -58.05 -1.47
CA GLY A 48 -9.73 -59.48 -1.78
C GLY A 48 -8.68 -59.77 -2.85
N THR A 49 -7.62 -60.47 -2.44
CA THR A 49 -6.71 -61.25 -3.30
C THR A 49 -6.02 -60.52 -4.47
N VAL A 50 -4.95 -59.76 -4.16
CA VAL A 50 -3.69 -59.82 -4.93
C VAL A 50 -2.54 -59.67 -3.94
N LEU A 51 -1.87 -60.79 -3.65
CA LEU A 51 -0.65 -60.86 -2.86
C LEU A 51 0.56 -60.35 -3.65
N ALA A 52 1.48 -59.74 -2.92
CA ALA A 52 2.94 -59.82 -3.11
C ALA A 52 3.56 -59.14 -4.35
N ALA A 53 3.66 -57.80 -4.36
CA ALA A 53 4.76 -57.10 -5.07
C ALA A 53 4.94 -55.59 -4.73
N THR A 54 4.36 -55.03 -3.67
CA THR A 54 4.42 -53.56 -3.45
C THR A 54 4.75 -53.11 -2.02
N THR A 55 5.25 -54.00 -1.16
CA THR A 55 5.59 -53.66 0.24
C THR A 55 6.88 -52.86 0.43
N LEU A 56 7.57 -52.40 -0.63
CA LEU A 56 8.71 -51.47 -0.51
C LEU A 56 8.38 -49.99 -0.79
N ALA A 57 7.14 -49.66 -1.16
CA ALA A 57 6.74 -48.26 -1.43
C ALA A 57 5.92 -47.62 -0.30
N ALA A 58 5.68 -48.32 0.81
CA ALA A 58 4.87 -47.84 1.94
C ALA A 58 5.69 -47.32 3.14
N ALA A 59 7.02 -47.19 3.01
CA ALA A 59 7.90 -46.69 4.08
C ALA A 59 8.43 -45.25 3.84
N VAL A 60 7.97 -44.56 2.79
CA VAL A 60 8.39 -43.17 2.48
C VAL A 60 7.16 -42.28 2.35
N SER A 61 6.40 -42.07 3.43
CA SER A 61 5.30 -41.06 3.41
C SER A 61 4.87 -40.46 4.76
N LEU A 62 5.50 -40.74 5.91
CA LEU A 62 5.02 -40.19 7.20
C LEU A 62 6.04 -39.42 8.02
N ALA A 63 7.06 -38.86 7.36
CA ALA A 63 7.83 -37.76 7.93
C ALA A 63 7.60 -36.51 7.08
N SER A 64 6.39 -35.96 7.15
CA SER A 64 6.24 -34.52 6.88
C SER A 64 7.10 -33.81 7.92
N PRO A 65 8.16 -33.08 7.56
CA PRO A 65 8.69 -32.14 8.53
C PRO A 65 7.53 -31.19 8.78
N SER A 66 7.09 -31.08 10.04
CA SER A 66 6.39 -29.88 10.51
C SER A 66 7.09 -28.72 9.86
N ALA A 67 6.37 -27.84 9.17
CA ALA A 67 6.94 -26.65 8.58
C ALA A 67 7.77 -25.97 9.67
N ALA A 68 9.08 -26.24 9.67
CA ALA A 68 10.03 -25.43 10.38
C ALA A 68 9.85 -24.12 9.64
N LEU A 69 9.17 -23.19 10.28
CA LEU A 69 9.38 -21.79 9.96
C LEU A 69 10.89 -21.69 10.06
N ALA A 70 11.55 -21.64 8.90
CA ALA A 70 12.96 -21.39 8.88
C ALA A 70 13.06 -20.06 9.62
N ASP A 71 13.55 -20.08 10.86
CA ASP A 71 13.73 -18.90 11.67
C ASP A 71 14.65 -18.00 10.86
N ILE A 72 14.06 -17.01 10.18
CA ILE A 72 14.81 -16.09 9.34
C ILE A 72 15.69 -15.34 10.33
N SER A 73 16.96 -15.73 10.39
CA SER A 73 17.97 -15.19 11.29
C SER A 73 17.64 -15.27 12.79
N GLY A 74 16.84 -16.25 13.24
CA GLY A 74 16.47 -16.39 14.66
C GLY A 74 15.40 -15.41 15.14
N LEU A 75 14.64 -14.80 14.21
CA LEU A 75 13.56 -13.89 14.55
C LEU A 75 12.23 -14.64 14.73
N THR A 76 11.51 -14.30 15.79
CA THR A 76 10.22 -14.89 16.14
C THR A 76 9.07 -13.95 15.76
N PRO A 77 7.86 -14.44 15.46
CA PRO A 77 6.71 -13.57 15.22
C PRO A 77 6.46 -12.60 16.40
N CYS A 78 6.26 -11.31 16.10
CA CYS A 78 6.04 -10.29 17.14
C CYS A 78 4.79 -10.56 17.99
N SER A 79 3.81 -11.31 17.48
CA SER A 79 2.63 -11.77 18.23
C SER A 79 2.97 -12.69 19.39
N GLU A 80 4.07 -13.44 19.30
CA GLU A 80 4.47 -14.48 20.27
C GLU A 80 5.65 -14.03 21.15
N SER A 81 6.32 -12.94 20.79
CA SER A 81 7.47 -12.41 21.52
C SER A 81 7.09 -11.82 22.89
N LYS A 82 7.61 -12.43 23.96
CA LYS A 82 7.49 -11.89 25.33
C LYS A 82 8.16 -10.52 25.49
N ALA A 83 9.25 -10.26 24.74
CA ALA A 83 9.95 -8.98 24.77
C ALA A 83 9.07 -7.86 24.17
N TYR A 84 8.38 -8.14 23.06
CA TYR A 84 7.43 -7.23 22.42
C TYR A 84 6.27 -6.82 23.36
N ALA A 85 5.67 -7.80 24.04
CA ALA A 85 4.61 -7.54 25.03
C ALA A 85 5.10 -6.71 26.23
N LYS A 86 6.37 -6.88 26.65
CA LYS A 86 6.97 -6.06 27.71
C LYS A 86 7.17 -4.62 27.25
N LEU A 87 7.61 -4.38 26.01
CA LEU A 87 7.75 -3.04 25.45
C LEU A 87 6.40 -2.32 25.37
N GLN A 88 5.36 -3.00 24.88
CA GLN A 88 4.01 -2.44 24.84
C GLN A 88 3.56 -1.96 26.24
N LYS A 89 3.72 -2.81 27.26
CA LYS A 89 3.38 -2.46 28.65
C LYS A 89 4.21 -1.29 29.18
N LYS A 90 5.50 -1.23 28.85
CA LYS A 90 6.40 -0.13 29.24
C LYS A 90 5.96 1.20 28.64
N GLU A 91 5.63 1.22 27.34
CA GLU A 91 5.15 2.43 26.66
C GLU A 91 3.80 2.90 27.20
N LEU A 92 2.85 1.96 27.40
CA LEU A 92 1.54 2.29 27.97
C LEU A 92 1.66 2.83 29.40
N LYS A 93 2.47 2.22 30.26
CA LYS A 93 2.74 2.74 31.61
C LYS A 93 3.35 4.14 31.58
N GLY A 94 4.22 4.43 30.61
CA GLY A 94 4.79 5.76 30.42
C GLY A 94 3.73 6.81 30.08
N LEU A 95 2.83 6.48 29.14
CA LEU A 95 1.72 7.36 28.75
C LEU A 95 0.68 7.52 29.87
N GLU A 96 0.36 6.45 30.61
CA GLU A 96 -0.53 6.48 31.77
C GLU A 96 0.06 7.32 32.91
N LYS A 97 1.38 7.24 33.15
CA LYS A 97 2.06 8.09 34.14
C LYS A 97 1.93 9.57 33.78
N ARG A 98 2.05 9.92 32.49
CA ARG A 98 1.83 11.28 32.01
C ARG A 98 0.36 11.69 32.13
N LEU A 99 -0.57 10.79 31.83
CA LEU A 99 -2.01 11.05 31.93
C LEU A 99 -2.41 11.46 33.36
N LYS A 100 -1.84 10.81 34.39
CA LYS A 100 -2.09 11.14 35.80
C LYS A 100 -1.67 12.55 36.22
N GLN A 101 -0.86 13.26 35.43
CA GLN A 101 -0.43 14.62 35.72
C GLN A 101 -1.41 15.68 35.21
N TYR A 102 -2.46 15.27 34.49
CA TYR A 102 -3.43 16.17 33.87
C TYR A 102 -4.85 15.83 34.33
N GLU A 103 -5.68 16.85 34.48
CA GLU A 103 -7.09 16.69 34.80
C GLU A 103 -7.84 15.99 33.66
N ALA A 104 -8.84 15.17 34.00
CA ALA A 104 -9.51 14.24 33.09
C ALA A 104 -10.18 14.92 31.87
N ASP A 105 -10.56 16.18 32.01
CA ASP A 105 -11.27 17.00 31.02
C ASP A 105 -10.38 18.02 30.31
N SER A 106 -9.08 18.02 30.62
CA SER A 106 -8.12 18.93 29.97
C SER A 106 -7.80 18.46 28.53
N ALA A 107 -7.59 19.42 27.62
CA ALA A 107 -7.12 19.15 26.25
C ALA A 107 -5.92 18.18 26.16
N PRO A 108 -4.87 18.28 27.01
CA PRO A 108 -3.76 17.32 27.00
C PRO A 108 -4.16 15.90 27.44
N ALA A 109 -5.12 15.74 28.35
CA ALA A 109 -5.59 14.41 28.77
C ALA A 109 -6.31 13.68 27.64
N LEU A 110 -7.12 14.38 26.83
CA LEU A 110 -7.77 13.81 25.65
C LEU A 110 -6.73 13.39 24.59
N ALA A 111 -5.73 14.23 24.33
CA ALA A 111 -4.65 13.91 23.40
C ALA A 111 -3.82 12.69 23.85
N LEU A 112 -3.59 12.53 25.16
CA LEU A 112 -2.91 11.37 25.73
C LEU A 112 -3.74 10.09 25.63
N LYS A 113 -5.06 10.16 25.87
CA LYS A 113 -5.97 9.02 25.64
C LYS A 113 -5.95 8.57 24.17
N ALA A 114 -6.03 9.52 23.22
CA ALA A 114 -5.91 9.23 21.80
C ALA A 114 -4.52 8.67 21.42
N THR A 115 -3.46 9.08 22.11
CA THR A 115 -2.11 8.53 21.91
C THR A 115 -2.01 7.10 22.46
N ILE A 116 -2.60 6.81 23.62
CA ILE A 116 -2.68 5.46 24.20
C ILE A 116 -3.40 4.52 23.23
N GLU A 117 -4.53 4.93 22.66
CA GLU A 117 -5.25 4.14 21.65
C GLU A 117 -4.45 3.96 20.37
N ARG A 118 -3.82 5.01 19.84
CA ARG A 118 -2.93 4.90 18.67
C ARG A 118 -1.77 3.95 18.93
N THR A 119 -1.18 3.98 20.12
CA THR A 119 -0.11 3.05 20.51
C THR A 119 -0.64 1.62 20.58
N LYS A 120 -1.78 1.36 21.24
CA LYS A 120 -2.39 0.03 21.26
C LYS A 120 -2.66 -0.50 19.85
N ASN A 121 -3.24 0.34 18.99
CA ASN A 121 -3.52 -0.01 17.59
C ASN A 121 -2.23 -0.27 16.80
N ARG A 122 -1.18 0.53 17.01
CA ARG A 122 0.13 0.31 16.38
C ARG A 122 0.71 -1.05 16.74
N PHE A 123 0.74 -1.39 18.04
CA PHE A 123 1.25 -2.70 18.47
C PHE A 123 0.37 -3.86 17.94
N ALA A 124 -0.95 -3.69 17.94
CA ALA A 124 -1.86 -4.69 17.38
C ALA A 124 -1.67 -4.87 15.87
N ASN A 125 -1.47 -3.78 15.12
CA ASN A 125 -1.26 -3.83 13.66
C ASN A 125 0.06 -4.49 13.30
N TYR A 126 1.13 -4.18 14.03
CA TYR A 126 2.44 -4.81 13.83
C TYR A 126 2.43 -6.31 14.14
N ALA A 127 1.72 -6.73 15.20
CA ALA A 127 1.52 -8.15 15.48
C ALA A 127 0.66 -8.86 14.41
N LYS A 128 -0.39 -8.20 13.90
CA LYS A 128 -1.27 -8.74 12.84
C LYS A 128 -0.60 -8.80 11.46
N ALA A 129 0.31 -7.87 11.18
CA ALA A 129 1.07 -7.83 9.93
C ALA A 129 2.08 -8.97 9.80
N GLY A 130 2.24 -9.81 10.84
CA GLY A 130 3.17 -10.92 10.83
C GLY A 130 4.63 -10.50 10.93
N LEU A 131 4.91 -9.29 11.43
CA LEU A 131 6.29 -8.79 11.55
C LEU A 131 7.12 -9.71 12.46
N LEU A 132 8.39 -9.84 12.12
CA LEU A 132 9.34 -10.64 12.86
C LEU A 132 10.08 -9.77 13.89
N CYS A 133 10.21 -10.26 15.11
CA CYS A 133 10.83 -9.58 16.24
C CYS A 133 12.11 -10.30 16.65
N GLY A 134 13.18 -9.53 16.88
CA GLY A 134 14.42 -10.03 17.48
C GLY A 134 14.33 -10.19 19.01
N ASN A 135 15.47 -10.46 19.64
CA ASN A 135 15.58 -10.60 21.10
C ASN A 135 15.19 -9.32 21.86
N ASP A 136 15.37 -8.16 21.24
CA ASP A 136 14.99 -6.85 21.79
C ASP A 136 13.47 -6.66 21.84
N GLY A 137 12.70 -7.51 21.15
CA GLY A 137 11.26 -7.36 20.99
C GLY A 137 10.86 -6.21 20.09
N LEU A 138 11.75 -5.75 19.20
CA LEU A 138 11.44 -4.74 18.19
C LEU A 138 11.19 -5.41 16.83
N PRO A 139 10.20 -4.92 16.05
CA PRO A 139 9.95 -5.44 14.70
C PRO A 139 11.13 -5.14 13.78
N HIS A 140 11.65 -6.17 13.12
CA HIS A 140 12.65 -6.12 12.07
C HIS A 140 12.00 -6.46 10.73
N LEU A 141 12.56 -5.91 9.66
CA LEU A 141 12.06 -6.11 8.30
C LEU A 141 13.06 -6.95 7.51
N ILE A 142 12.54 -7.83 6.65
CA ILE A 142 13.37 -8.56 5.70
C ILE A 142 13.47 -7.75 4.41
N SER A 143 14.65 -7.19 4.15
CA SER A 143 14.91 -6.38 2.96
C SER A 143 15.25 -7.19 1.70
N ASP A 144 15.56 -8.48 1.85
CA ASP A 144 15.94 -9.32 0.71
C ASP A 144 14.71 -9.74 -0.13
N PRO A 145 14.65 -9.40 -1.43
CA PRO A 145 13.46 -9.66 -2.25
C PRO A 145 13.18 -11.15 -2.46
N GLY A 146 14.22 -11.97 -2.58
CA GLY A 146 14.07 -13.43 -2.72
C GLY A 146 13.57 -14.09 -1.44
N LEU A 147 13.98 -13.59 -0.28
CA LEU A 147 13.57 -14.08 1.03
C LEU A 147 12.16 -13.61 1.37
N ALA A 148 11.84 -12.35 1.05
CA ALA A 148 10.51 -11.77 1.26
C ALA A 148 9.41 -12.49 0.45
N LEU A 149 9.69 -12.87 -0.80
CA LEU A 149 8.75 -13.65 -1.63
C LEU A 149 8.57 -15.09 -1.12
N LYS A 150 9.65 -15.74 -0.70
CA LYS A 150 9.63 -17.14 -0.25
C LYS A 150 8.89 -17.32 1.08
N TYR A 151 9.04 -16.38 2.01
CA TYR A 151 8.51 -16.49 3.38
C TYR A 151 7.25 -15.65 3.63
N GLY A 152 6.65 -15.07 2.59
CA GLY A 152 5.39 -14.32 2.73
C GLY A 152 5.52 -12.92 3.32
N HIS A 153 6.74 -12.40 3.47
CA HIS A 153 7.04 -11.06 3.98
C HIS A 153 7.18 -9.99 2.88
N ALA A 154 6.62 -10.24 1.68
CA ALA A 154 6.69 -9.31 0.55
C ALA A 154 6.05 -7.93 0.83
N GLY A 155 5.12 -7.85 1.78
CA GLY A 155 4.48 -6.59 2.18
C GLY A 155 5.39 -5.62 2.94
N GLU A 156 6.53 -6.08 3.45
CA GLU A 156 7.41 -5.27 4.29
C GLU A 156 8.28 -4.30 3.47
N VAL A 157 8.92 -4.81 2.41
CA VAL A 157 9.87 -4.02 1.60
C VAL A 157 9.59 -4.14 0.10
N PHE A 158 9.20 -5.32 -0.39
CA PHE A 158 9.04 -5.56 -1.82
C PHE A 158 7.89 -4.74 -2.42
N ILE A 159 6.67 -4.87 -1.89
CA ILE A 159 5.50 -4.11 -2.38
C ILE A 159 5.73 -2.58 -2.35
N PRO A 160 6.18 -1.97 -1.22
CA PRO A 160 6.43 -0.53 -1.21
C PRO A 160 7.56 -0.09 -2.14
N THR A 161 8.56 -0.94 -2.39
CA THR A 161 9.64 -0.64 -3.36
C THR A 161 9.11 -0.54 -4.79
N PHE A 162 8.30 -1.50 -5.23
CA PHE A 162 7.67 -1.44 -6.56
C PHE A 162 6.66 -0.29 -6.66
N GLY A 163 5.92 0.00 -5.59
CA GLY A 163 5.07 1.18 -5.52
C GLY A 163 5.86 2.48 -5.69
N PHE A 164 7.01 2.60 -5.03
CA PHE A 164 7.91 3.74 -5.20
C PHE A 164 8.44 3.85 -6.63
N LEU A 165 8.96 2.77 -7.21
CA LEU A 165 9.46 2.76 -8.59
C LEU A 165 8.38 3.12 -9.60
N TYR A 166 7.15 2.64 -9.38
CA TYR A 166 6.01 2.97 -10.22
C TYR A 166 5.69 4.48 -10.18
N VAL A 167 5.63 5.07 -8.99
CA VAL A 167 5.33 6.51 -8.83
C VAL A 167 6.48 7.37 -9.36
N ALA A 168 7.73 7.02 -9.03
CA ALA A 168 8.91 7.75 -9.49
C ALA A 168 9.05 7.69 -11.02
N GLY A 169 8.87 6.50 -11.60
CA GLY A 169 8.89 6.32 -13.06
C GLY A 169 7.71 7.00 -13.75
N TYR A 170 6.53 7.02 -13.14
CA TYR A 170 5.37 7.76 -13.67
C TYR A 170 5.64 9.26 -13.75
N ILE A 171 6.15 9.86 -12.66
CA ILE A 171 6.51 11.29 -12.62
C ILE A 171 7.59 11.59 -13.67
N GLY A 172 8.64 10.77 -13.72
CA GLY A 172 9.73 10.94 -14.69
C GLY A 172 9.26 10.82 -16.13
N TYR A 173 8.41 9.84 -16.43
CA TYR A 173 7.88 9.60 -17.78
C TYR A 173 6.96 10.74 -18.23
N VAL A 174 5.99 11.14 -17.41
CA VAL A 174 5.08 12.26 -17.73
C VAL A 174 5.87 13.56 -17.93
N GLY A 175 6.85 13.83 -17.05
CA GLY A 175 7.74 14.99 -17.18
C GLY A 175 8.53 14.98 -18.49
N ARG A 176 9.09 13.83 -18.87
CA ARG A 176 9.79 13.67 -20.15
C ARG A 176 8.86 13.93 -21.34
N GLN A 177 7.66 13.34 -21.35
CA GLN A 177 6.70 13.52 -22.44
C GLN A 177 6.27 14.99 -22.58
N TYR A 178 6.12 15.70 -21.45
CA TYR A 178 5.80 17.13 -21.47
C TYR A 178 6.93 17.95 -22.10
N LEU A 179 8.19 17.70 -21.72
CA LEU A 179 9.34 18.39 -22.30
C LEU A 179 9.49 18.11 -23.80
N ILE A 180 9.26 16.87 -24.23
CA ILE A 180 9.29 16.51 -25.67
C ILE A 180 8.19 17.26 -26.44
N ALA A 181 6.97 17.33 -25.90
CA ALA A 181 5.89 18.08 -26.51
C ALA A 181 6.16 19.59 -26.54
N ALA A 182 6.71 20.16 -25.46
CA ALA A 182 7.05 21.57 -25.35
C ALA A 182 8.15 21.98 -26.34
N ARG A 183 9.16 21.12 -26.58
CA ARG A 183 10.22 21.35 -27.58
C ARG A 183 9.69 21.51 -29.01
N SER A 184 8.56 20.87 -29.35
CA SER A 184 7.94 20.98 -30.68
C SER A 184 7.11 22.26 -30.88
N SER A 185 6.94 23.06 -29.82
CA SER A 185 6.21 24.33 -29.86
C SER A 185 7.06 25.46 -30.45
N SER A 186 6.42 26.49 -31.01
CA SER A 186 7.10 27.68 -31.54
C SER A 186 7.87 28.48 -30.48
N LYS A 187 7.50 28.33 -29.20
CA LYS A 187 8.17 28.93 -28.04
C LYS A 187 8.29 27.91 -26.90
N PRO A 188 9.35 27.10 -26.87
CA PRO A 188 9.54 26.08 -25.83
C PRO A 188 9.67 26.66 -24.42
N THR A 189 10.40 27.77 -24.27
CA THR A 189 10.64 28.45 -22.99
C THR A 189 9.36 28.94 -22.31
N ASP A 190 8.38 29.38 -23.10
CA ASP A 190 7.11 29.89 -22.58
C ASP A 190 6.29 28.77 -21.95
N LYS A 191 6.37 27.55 -22.50
CA LYS A 191 5.66 26.35 -22.01
C LYS A 191 6.34 25.71 -20.79
N GLU A 192 7.58 26.07 -20.50
CA GLU A 192 8.30 25.64 -19.29
C GLU A 192 8.02 26.58 -18.10
N ILE A 193 7.90 27.89 -18.34
CA ILE A 193 7.57 28.88 -17.31
C ILE A 193 6.06 28.87 -17.01
N ILE A 194 5.24 28.87 -18.07
CA ILE A 194 3.78 28.83 -17.98
C ILE A 194 3.34 27.43 -18.44
N ILE A 195 3.14 26.55 -17.47
CA ILE A 195 2.77 25.17 -17.74
C ILE A 195 1.41 25.11 -18.45
N ASP A 196 1.38 24.40 -19.58
CA ASP A 196 0.16 24.07 -20.28
C ASP A 196 -0.58 22.97 -19.50
N VAL A 197 -1.43 23.39 -18.56
CA VAL A 197 -2.19 22.50 -17.69
C VAL A 197 -3.06 21.51 -18.50
N PRO A 198 -3.81 21.92 -19.55
CA PRO A 198 -4.55 20.98 -20.38
C PRO A 198 -3.68 19.88 -20.99
N LEU A 199 -2.51 20.23 -21.53
CA LEU A 199 -1.59 19.27 -22.12
C LEU A 199 -0.96 18.36 -21.06
N ALA A 200 -0.55 18.92 -19.92
CA ALA A 200 0.03 18.16 -18.81
C ALA A 200 -0.96 17.13 -18.24
N VAL A 201 -2.23 17.50 -18.07
CA VAL A 201 -3.28 16.57 -17.61
C VAL A 201 -3.48 15.43 -18.61
N ARG A 202 -3.53 15.75 -19.91
CA ARG A 202 -3.65 14.73 -20.96
C ARG A 202 -2.50 13.74 -20.95
N LEU A 203 -1.26 14.23 -20.84
CA LEU A 203 -0.06 13.39 -20.76
C LEU A 203 -0.01 12.59 -19.45
N ALA A 204 -0.47 13.16 -18.33
CA ALA A 204 -0.58 12.45 -17.06
C ALA A 204 -1.51 11.22 -17.18
N TRP A 205 -2.69 11.38 -17.78
CA TRP A 205 -3.60 10.26 -18.04
C TRP A 205 -2.98 9.17 -18.93
N GLN A 206 -2.21 9.56 -19.94
CA GLN A 206 -1.51 8.62 -20.83
C GLN A 206 -0.31 7.95 -20.13
N GLY A 207 0.31 8.62 -19.16
CA GLY A 207 1.46 8.14 -18.41
C GLY A 207 1.17 6.97 -17.48
N ALA A 208 -0.10 6.61 -17.21
CA ALA A 208 -0.42 5.48 -16.34
C ALA A 208 0.16 4.14 -16.88
N GLY A 209 0.31 4.02 -18.19
CA GLY A 209 0.93 2.87 -18.87
C GLY A 209 2.45 2.98 -19.06
N TRP A 210 3.14 3.88 -18.34
CA TRP A 210 4.55 4.20 -18.59
C TRP A 210 5.51 2.99 -18.62
N PRO A 211 5.39 1.93 -17.80
CA PRO A 211 6.39 0.86 -17.81
C PRO A 211 6.43 0.14 -19.16
N LEU A 212 5.26 -0.07 -19.77
CA LEU A 212 5.15 -0.71 -21.07
C LEU A 212 5.61 0.24 -22.18
N ALA A 213 5.18 1.51 -22.13
CA ALA A 213 5.55 2.51 -23.13
C ALA A 213 7.07 2.77 -23.14
N ALA A 214 7.69 2.90 -21.97
CA ALA A 214 9.13 3.09 -21.85
C ALA A 214 9.93 1.89 -22.38
N VAL A 215 9.46 0.65 -22.16
CA VAL A 215 10.09 -0.56 -22.74
C VAL A 215 9.95 -0.58 -24.25
N GLN A 216 8.80 -0.16 -24.80
CA GLN A 216 8.62 -0.06 -26.26
C GLN A 216 9.52 1.02 -26.86
N GLU A 217 9.62 2.19 -26.25
CA GLU A 217 10.52 3.27 -26.67
C GLU A 217 12.00 2.87 -26.58
N LEU A 218 12.37 2.10 -25.55
CA LEU A 218 13.72 1.55 -25.42
C LEU A 218 14.03 0.56 -26.55
N ARG A 219 13.09 -0.34 -26.87
CA ARG A 219 13.23 -1.28 -27.99
C ARG A 219 13.25 -0.57 -29.36
N ALA A 220 12.52 0.53 -29.48
CA ALA A 220 12.50 1.36 -30.68
C ALA A 220 13.73 2.28 -30.80
N GLY A 221 14.57 2.36 -29.77
CA GLY A 221 15.74 3.24 -29.74
C GLY A 221 15.41 4.74 -29.63
N THR A 222 14.17 5.09 -29.27
CA THR A 222 13.73 6.49 -29.14
C THR A 222 13.83 7.01 -27.71
N LEU A 223 14.15 6.14 -26.74
CA LEU A 223 14.28 6.54 -25.34
C LEU A 223 15.59 7.32 -25.08
N THR A 224 16.68 6.89 -25.70
CA THR A 224 18.02 7.47 -25.59
C THR A 224 18.33 8.38 -26.78
N GLU A 225 19.12 9.43 -26.54
CA GLU A 225 19.64 10.27 -27.62
C GLU A 225 20.69 9.51 -28.45
N LYS A 226 20.90 9.95 -29.70
CA LYS A 226 21.94 9.40 -30.57
C LYS A 226 23.33 9.77 -30.05
N GLU A 227 24.30 8.89 -30.23
CA GLU A 227 25.70 9.08 -29.81
C GLU A 227 26.32 10.36 -30.41
N GLU A 228 25.88 10.75 -31.60
CA GLU A 228 26.31 11.96 -32.31
C GLU A 228 26.01 13.27 -31.55
N ASN A 229 24.96 13.29 -30.74
CA ASN A 229 24.55 14.46 -29.96
C ASN A 229 25.25 14.52 -28.57
N ILE A 230 26.10 13.55 -28.27
CA ILE A 230 26.84 13.47 -27.00
C ILE A 230 28.25 14.00 -27.23
N THR A 231 28.57 15.15 -26.63
CA THR A 231 29.92 15.71 -26.71
C THR A 231 30.88 14.81 -25.94
N VAL A 232 31.76 14.08 -26.63
CA VAL A 232 32.86 13.35 -26.00
C VAL A 232 34.00 14.34 -25.77
N SER A 233 34.38 14.59 -24.52
CA SER A 233 35.57 15.39 -24.22
C SER A 233 36.81 14.69 -24.78
N PRO A 234 37.75 15.40 -25.43
CA PRO A 234 39.04 14.81 -25.80
C PRO A 234 39.69 14.18 -24.57
N ARG A 235 40.07 12.90 -24.67
CA ARG A 235 40.69 12.13 -23.59
C ARG A 235 42.19 12.34 -23.54
#